data_AF-A0A3A0B4N1-F1
#
_entry.id   AF-A0A3A0B4N1-F1
#
_cell.length_a   1.000
_cell.length_b   1.000
_cell.length_c   1.000
_cell.angle_alpha   90.00
_cell.angle_beta   90.00
_cell.angle_gamma   90.00
#
_symmetry.space_group_name_H-M   'P 1'
#
loop_
_entity.id
_entity.type
_entity.pdbx_description
1 polymer ?
#
loop_
_entity_poly.entity_id
_entity_poly.type
_entity_poly.pdbx_seq_one_letter_code
_entity_poly.pdbx_strand_id
1 'polypeptide(L)'
;MKLYLKIFLQKFFSALPNGEKLNYHLQKKITKTLPISDSDFIKKTETAQSHLENYKKYSSSDTLPKNYYEFGAGYDLVIPITMSLLGVSNIRCIDVRELAFPDLLNDTIKRFQKFKKDLNFNFSIPAEIPEFTYENFTSVLKD
;
A
#
# COMPACT_ATOMS: atom_id res chain seq x y z
N MET A 1 2.43 17.53 14.51
CA MET A 1 1.16 17.54 15.28
C MET A 1 1.42 16.94 16.66
N LYS A 2 0.91 17.53 17.74
CA LYS A 2 1.00 16.94 19.09
C LYS A 2 0.28 15.57 19.11
N LEU A 3 0.90 14.54 19.67
CA LEU A 3 0.41 13.15 19.64
C LEU A 3 -1.04 13.02 20.13
N TYR A 4 -1.39 13.73 21.22
CA TYR A 4 -2.74 13.74 21.79
C TYR A 4 -3.82 14.20 20.80
N LEU A 5 -3.51 15.20 19.97
CA LEU A 5 -4.44 15.68 18.94
C LEU A 5 -4.64 14.63 17.85
N LYS A 6 -3.56 13.93 17.45
CA LYS A 6 -3.65 12.82 16.50
C LYS A 6 -4.57 11.73 17.04
N ILE A 7 -4.38 11.31 18.29
CA ILE A 7 -5.18 10.27 18.93
C ILE A 7 -6.65 10.69 18.99
N PHE A 8 -6.93 11.93 19.40
CA PHE A 8 -8.29 12.46 19.44
C PHE A 8 -8.97 12.42 18.06
N LEU A 9 -8.29 12.93 17.03
CA LEU A 9 -8.82 12.91 15.66
C LEU A 9 -9.05 11.49 15.14
N GLN A 10 -8.12 10.56 15.38
CA GLN A 10 -8.30 9.17 14.96
C GLN A 10 -9.46 8.48 15.68
N LYS A 11 -9.66 8.76 16.98
CA LYS A 11 -10.83 8.27 17.74
C LYS A 11 -12.13 8.85 17.18
N PHE A 12 -12.14 10.14 16.88
CA PHE A 12 -13.30 10.81 16.29
C PHE A 12 -13.69 10.19 14.95
N PHE A 13 -12.75 10.04 14.01
CA PHE A 13 -13.04 9.40 12.72
C PHE A 13 -13.46 7.95 12.88
N SER A 14 -12.86 7.20 13.80
CA SER A 14 -13.21 5.79 14.03
C SER A 14 -14.64 5.60 14.55
N ALA A 15 -15.23 6.61 15.19
CA ALA A 15 -16.59 6.58 15.71
C ALA A 15 -17.65 7.01 14.67
N LEU A 16 -17.25 7.64 13.56
CA LEU A 16 -18.17 8.11 12.53
C LEU A 16 -18.45 7.04 11.47
N PRO A 17 -19.70 6.96 10.95
CA PRO A 17 -19.98 6.14 9.78
C PRO A 17 -19.20 6.68 8.57
N ASN A 18 -18.49 5.81 7.86
CA ASN A 18 -17.55 6.15 6.78
C ASN A 18 -16.44 7.14 7.17
N GLY A 19 -16.03 7.16 8.45
CA GLY A 19 -15.00 8.09 8.92
C GLY A 19 -13.64 7.91 8.25
N GLU A 20 -13.35 6.73 7.69
CA GLU A 20 -12.17 6.48 6.87
C GLU A 20 -12.16 7.29 5.58
N LYS A 21 -13.31 7.46 4.91
CA LYS A 21 -13.42 8.33 3.73
C LYS A 21 -13.19 9.78 4.12
N LEU A 22 -13.75 10.25 5.24
CA LEU A 22 -13.52 11.62 5.70
C LEU A 22 -12.04 11.85 6.03
N ASN A 23 -11.44 10.93 6.79
CA ASN A 23 -10.03 10.98 7.15
C ASN A 23 -9.13 10.98 5.90
N TYR A 24 -9.45 10.16 4.88
CA TYR A 24 -8.77 10.16 3.60
C TYR A 24 -8.82 11.52 2.91
N HIS A 25 -10.00 12.14 2.80
CA HIS A 25 -10.15 13.46 2.18
C HIS A 25 -9.39 14.56 2.92
N LEU A 26 -9.40 14.52 4.26
CA LEU A 26 -8.64 15.46 5.09
C LEU A 26 -7.14 15.27 4.90
N GLN A 27 -6.68 14.02 4.84
CA GLN A 27 -5.28 13.70 4.59
C GLN A 27 -4.79 14.14 3.21
N LYS A 28 -5.66 14.05 2.21
CA LYS A 28 -5.36 14.46 0.84
C LYS A 28 -5.37 15.98 0.66
N LYS A 29 -6.39 16.67 1.18
CA LYS A 29 -6.60 18.10 0.91
C LYS A 29 -6.00 19.04 1.94
N ILE A 30 -6.02 18.65 3.22
CA ILE A 30 -5.66 19.54 4.33
C ILE A 30 -4.26 19.22 4.84
N THR A 31 -4.02 18.01 5.34
CA THR A 31 -2.70 17.66 5.90
C THR A 31 -1.69 17.29 4.84
N LYS A 32 -2.15 17.01 3.61
CA LYS A 32 -1.33 16.64 2.44
C LYS A 32 -0.35 15.50 2.73
N THR A 33 -0.80 14.55 3.54
CA THR A 33 -0.03 13.34 3.89
C THR A 33 -0.28 12.20 2.91
N LEU A 34 -1.32 12.33 2.06
CA LEU A 34 -1.60 11.42 0.96
C LEU A 34 -1.71 12.20 -0.37
N PRO A 35 -1.17 11.68 -1.49
CA PRO A 35 -0.31 10.49 -1.56
C PRO A 35 1.00 10.65 -0.79
N ILE A 36 1.66 9.54 -0.51
CA ILE A 36 2.95 9.55 0.22
C ILE A 36 4.03 10.30 -0.56
N SER A 37 5.09 10.72 0.12
CA SER A 37 6.23 11.36 -0.55
C SER A 37 7.03 10.37 -1.40
N ASP A 38 7.80 10.87 -2.36
CA ASP A 38 8.70 10.04 -3.18
C ASP A 38 9.73 9.28 -2.31
N SER A 39 10.25 9.93 -1.25
CA SER A 39 11.20 9.29 -0.34
C SER A 39 10.55 8.21 0.52
N ASP A 40 9.30 8.41 0.97
CA ASP A 40 8.57 7.37 1.69
C ASP A 40 8.20 6.19 0.78
N PHE A 41 7.88 6.46 -0.49
CA PHE A 41 7.66 5.42 -1.48
C PHE A 41 8.91 4.54 -1.64
N ILE A 42 10.08 5.12 -1.90
CA ILE A 42 11.34 4.37 -2.03
C ILE A 42 11.63 3.56 -0.76
N LYS A 43 11.55 4.20 0.43
CA LYS A 43 11.75 3.50 1.71
C LYS A 43 10.83 2.31 1.90
N LYS A 44 9.56 2.40 1.49
CA LYS A 44 8.61 1.29 1.58
C LYS A 44 8.99 0.14 0.65
N THR A 45 9.45 0.45 -0.57
CA THR A 45 9.94 -0.60 -1.49
C THR A 45 11.21 -1.29 -0.98
N GLU A 46 12.11 -0.56 -0.33
CA GLU A 46 13.29 -1.11 0.34
C GLU A 46 12.89 -1.97 1.54
N THR A 47 11.91 -1.52 2.32
CA THR A 47 11.37 -2.26 3.46
C THR A 47 10.81 -3.62 3.03
N ALA A 48 10.05 -3.66 1.93
CA ALA A 48 9.52 -4.90 1.36
C ALA A 48 10.64 -5.87 0.92
N GLN A 49 11.69 -5.36 0.28
CA GLN A 49 12.87 -6.16 -0.07
C GLN A 49 13.52 -6.75 1.19
N SER A 50 13.76 -5.92 2.20
CA SER A 50 14.32 -6.39 3.47
C SER A 50 13.44 -7.42 4.17
N HIS A 51 12.10 -7.33 4.06
CA HIS A 51 11.21 -8.38 4.56
C HIS A 51 11.44 -9.71 3.86
N LEU A 52 11.56 -9.70 2.53
CA LEU A 52 11.80 -10.92 1.76
C LEU A 52 13.21 -11.49 2.01
N GLU A 53 14.22 -10.64 2.11
CA GLU A 53 15.59 -11.05 2.46
C GLU A 53 15.66 -11.67 3.85
N ASN A 54 15.01 -11.06 4.84
CA ASN A 54 14.92 -11.62 6.18
C ASN A 54 14.17 -12.96 6.19
N TYR A 55 13.06 -13.06 5.43
CA TYR A 55 12.37 -14.34 5.28
C TYR A 55 13.31 -15.42 4.73
N LYS A 56 14.05 -15.14 3.64
CA LYS A 56 15.02 -16.11 3.07
C LYS A 56 16.12 -16.47 4.07
N LYS A 57 16.65 -15.47 4.79
CA LYS A 57 17.74 -15.66 5.76
C LYS A 57 17.33 -16.52 6.96
N TYR A 58 16.10 -16.36 7.45
CA TYR A 58 15.66 -16.97 8.70
C TYR A 58 14.67 -18.13 8.52
N SER A 59 14.14 -18.33 7.31
CA SER A 59 13.37 -19.52 7.00
C SER A 59 14.30 -20.67 6.62
N SER A 60 13.86 -21.90 6.89
CA SER A 60 14.58 -23.11 6.48
C SER A 60 14.43 -23.43 4.98
N SER A 61 13.95 -22.47 4.17
CA SER A 61 13.60 -22.67 2.76
C SER A 61 14.18 -21.55 1.91
N ASP A 62 14.88 -21.92 0.84
CA ASP A 62 15.36 -20.96 -0.18
C ASP A 62 14.25 -20.47 -1.12
N THR A 63 13.01 -20.91 -0.90
CA THR A 63 11.87 -20.58 -1.77
C THR A 63 11.12 -19.33 -1.30
N LEU A 64 10.43 -18.67 -2.21
CA LEU A 64 9.56 -17.53 -1.87
C LEU A 64 8.38 -18.00 -1.01
N PRO A 65 7.86 -17.13 -0.11
CA PRO A 65 6.68 -17.46 0.66
C PRO A 65 5.49 -17.70 -0.28
N LYS A 66 4.80 -18.83 -0.12
CA LYS A 66 3.58 -19.12 -0.89
C LYS A 66 2.45 -18.15 -0.54
N ASN A 67 2.35 -17.75 0.73
CA ASN A 67 1.33 -16.84 1.23
C ASN A 67 1.98 -15.67 1.96
N TYR A 68 1.44 -14.48 1.75
CA TYR A 68 1.84 -13.26 2.44
C TYR A 68 0.61 -12.54 2.96
N TYR A 69 0.66 -12.13 4.22
CA TYR A 69 -0.42 -11.43 4.90
C TYR A 69 0.11 -10.10 5.42
N GLU A 70 -0.44 -9.01 4.91
CA GLU A 70 -0.15 -7.66 5.37
C GLU A 70 -1.28 -7.21 6.30
N PHE A 71 -1.01 -7.15 7.60
CA PHE A 71 -1.96 -6.63 8.57
C PHE A 71 -1.75 -5.13 8.75
N GLY A 72 -2.84 -4.36 8.63
CA GLY A 72 -2.75 -2.90 8.61
C GLY A 72 -2.17 -2.39 7.30
N ALA A 73 -2.60 -2.97 6.17
CA ALA A 73 -2.10 -2.65 4.83
C ALA A 73 -2.21 -1.16 4.47
N GLY A 74 -3.15 -0.45 5.10
CA GLY A 74 -3.26 1.00 4.96
C GLY A 74 -3.72 1.43 3.56
N TYR A 75 -3.31 2.66 3.19
CA TYR A 75 -3.88 3.35 2.03
C TYR A 75 -3.17 3.08 0.70
N ASP A 76 -1.83 3.12 0.67
CA ASP A 76 -1.05 3.16 -0.58
C ASP A 76 -0.65 1.80 -1.15
N LEU A 77 -0.72 0.74 -0.34
CA LEU A 77 -0.39 -0.64 -0.72
C LEU A 77 1.00 -0.83 -1.36
N VAL A 78 1.96 0.07 -1.11
CA VAL A 78 3.30 0.00 -1.73
C VAL A 78 4.03 -1.29 -1.36
N ILE A 79 3.98 -1.71 -0.09
CA ILE A 79 4.66 -2.92 0.38
C ILE A 79 4.03 -4.18 -0.25
N PRO A 80 2.70 -4.39 -0.19
CA PRO A 80 2.05 -5.53 -0.85
C PRO A 80 2.34 -5.61 -2.35
N ILE A 81 2.27 -4.48 -3.05
CA ILE A 81 2.57 -4.45 -4.49
C ILE A 81 4.04 -4.79 -4.74
N THR A 82 4.95 -4.26 -3.93
CA THR A 82 6.38 -4.61 -4.03
C THR A 82 6.60 -6.11 -3.81
N MET A 83 5.94 -6.71 -2.81
CA MET A 83 6.01 -8.16 -2.57
C MET A 83 5.53 -8.96 -3.78
N SER A 84 4.46 -8.51 -4.45
CA SER A 84 3.96 -9.12 -5.68
C SER A 84 5.00 -9.04 -6.81
N LEU A 85 5.59 -7.86 -7.01
CA LEU A 85 6.63 -7.63 -8.01
C LEU A 85 7.91 -8.43 -7.75
N LEU A 86 8.20 -8.76 -6.49
CA LEU A 86 9.29 -9.65 -6.09
C LEU A 86 8.97 -11.15 -6.26
N GLY A 87 7.78 -11.48 -6.78
CA GLY A 87 7.37 -12.84 -7.15
C GLY A 87 6.51 -13.55 -6.11
N VAL A 88 6.10 -12.88 -5.03
CA VAL A 88 5.19 -13.48 -4.05
C VAL A 88 3.78 -13.55 -4.62
N SER A 89 3.17 -14.73 -4.57
CA SER A 89 1.95 -15.02 -5.33
C SER A 89 0.68 -14.69 -4.55
N ASN A 90 0.46 -15.34 -3.40
CA ASN A 90 -0.81 -15.21 -2.66
C ASN A 90 -0.68 -14.11 -1.59
N ILE A 91 -0.92 -12.87 -2.00
CA ILE A 91 -0.86 -11.70 -1.13
C ILE A 91 -2.26 -11.34 -0.64
N ARG A 92 -2.44 -11.28 0.67
CA ARG A 92 -3.68 -10.80 1.30
C ARG A 92 -3.39 -9.55 2.12
N CYS A 93 -4.05 -8.46 1.74
CA CYS A 93 -4.04 -7.22 2.49
C CYS A 93 -5.24 -7.22 3.45
N ILE A 94 -4.98 -7.04 4.74
CA ILE A 94 -5.99 -7.10 5.79
C ILE A 94 -5.94 -5.79 6.56
N ASP A 95 -7.07 -5.10 6.62
CA ASP A 95 -7.22 -3.89 7.42
C ASP A 95 -8.60 -3.88 8.07
N VAL A 96 -8.73 -3.17 9.20
CA VAL A 96 -10.00 -3.07 9.94
C VAL A 96 -11.01 -2.19 9.19
N ARG A 97 -10.52 -1.38 8.25
CA ARG A 97 -11.28 -0.48 7.39
C ARG A 97 -10.93 -0.71 5.92
N GLU A 98 -11.88 -0.40 5.04
CA GLU A 98 -11.63 -0.33 3.60
C GLU A 98 -10.84 0.95 3.28
N LEU A 99 -9.51 0.86 3.33
CA LEU A 99 -8.60 2.00 3.13
C LEU A 99 -8.01 2.10 1.73
N ALA A 100 -8.31 1.16 0.84
CA ALA A 100 -7.84 1.20 -0.53
C ALA A 100 -8.73 2.15 -1.35
N PHE A 101 -8.11 3.16 -1.98
CA PHE A 101 -8.80 4.12 -2.84
C PHE A 101 -8.24 4.04 -4.27
N PRO A 102 -9.10 3.99 -5.31
CA PRO A 102 -8.67 3.79 -6.70
C PRO A 102 -7.60 4.79 -7.15
N ASP A 103 -7.80 6.07 -6.85
CA ASP A 103 -6.91 7.13 -7.28
C ASP A 103 -5.55 7.09 -6.58
N LEU A 104 -5.50 6.62 -5.33
CA LEU A 104 -4.24 6.41 -4.63
C LEU A 104 -3.51 5.17 -5.15
N LEU A 105 -4.25 4.10 -5.47
CA LEU A 105 -3.65 2.91 -6.09
C LEU A 105 -3.06 3.24 -7.46
N ASN A 106 -3.76 4.02 -8.28
CA ASN A 106 -3.25 4.53 -9.55
C ASN A 106 -1.99 5.39 -9.35
N ASP A 107 -1.93 6.23 -8.32
CA ASP A 107 -0.73 7.01 -7.98
C ASP A 107 0.45 6.09 -7.62
N THR A 108 0.22 5.09 -6.75
CA THR A 108 1.25 4.08 -6.40
C THR A 108 1.78 3.36 -7.63
N ILE A 109 0.89 2.92 -8.52
CA ILE A 109 1.26 2.24 -9.76
C ILE A 109 2.11 3.14 -10.67
N LYS A 110 1.69 4.39 -10.87
CA LYS A 110 2.44 5.39 -11.65
C LYS A 110 3.83 5.64 -11.05
N ARG A 111 3.97 5.59 -9.72
CA ARG A 111 5.27 5.70 -9.05
C ARG A 111 6.19 4.53 -9.36
N PHE A 112 5.71 3.29 -9.40
CA PHE A 112 6.55 2.16 -9.82
C PHE A 112 7.04 2.31 -11.26
N GLN A 113 6.25 2.90 -12.16
CA GLN A 113 6.70 3.24 -13.51
C GLN A 113 7.76 4.35 -13.50
N LYS A 114 7.50 5.44 -12.76
CA LYS A 114 8.39 6.61 -12.63
C LYS A 114 9.76 6.21 -12.08
N PHE A 115 9.79 5.41 -11.02
CA PHE A 115 11.00 5.05 -10.28
C PHE A 115 11.62 3.71 -10.72
N LYS A 116 11.18 3.13 -11.85
CA LYS A 116 11.66 1.82 -12.32
C LYS A 116 13.19 1.69 -12.37
N LYS A 117 13.91 2.77 -12.69
CA LYS A 117 15.38 2.78 -12.77
C LYS A 117 16.07 2.98 -11.41
N ASP A 118 15.35 3.55 -10.44
CA ASP A 118 15.87 3.91 -9.12
C ASP A 118 15.61 2.82 -8.07
N LEU A 119 14.75 1.86 -8.40
CA LEU A 119 14.44 0.71 -7.55
C LEU A 119 15.50 -0.38 -7.71
N ASN A 120 15.99 -0.91 -6.59
CA ASN A 120 17.07 -1.90 -6.55
C ASN A 120 16.67 -3.33 -6.95
N PHE A 121 15.52 -3.50 -7.61
CA PHE A 121 15.03 -4.80 -8.06
C PHE A 121 14.44 -4.67 -9.46
N ASN A 122 14.66 -5.72 -10.27
CA ASN A 122 14.07 -5.80 -11.60
C ASN A 122 12.66 -6.35 -11.50
N PHE A 123 11.71 -5.63 -12.07
CA PHE A 123 10.33 -6.07 -12.19
C PHE A 123 9.76 -5.68 -13.55
N SER A 124 8.76 -6.44 -13.96
CA SER A 124 7.96 -6.13 -15.14
C SER A 124 6.63 -5.58 -14.69
N ILE A 125 6.29 -4.40 -15.17
CA ILE A 125 4.92 -3.89 -15.12
C ILE A 125 4.29 -4.15 -16.49
N PRO A 126 3.04 -4.64 -16.56
CA PRO A 126 2.29 -4.69 -17.81
C PRO A 126 2.35 -3.35 -18.56
N ALA A 127 2.45 -3.40 -19.89
CA ALA A 127 2.47 -2.20 -20.72
C ALA A 127 1.18 -1.37 -20.58
N GLU A 128 0.05 -2.06 -20.39
CA GLU A 128 -1.23 -1.49 -20.05
C GLU A 128 -1.59 -1.87 -18.62
N ILE A 129 -1.77 -0.87 -17.77
CA ILE A 129 -2.29 -1.07 -16.42
C ILE A 129 -3.69 -0.48 -16.42
N PRO A 130 -4.72 -1.27 -16.12
CA PRO A 130 -6.07 -0.74 -16.03
C PRO A 130 -6.10 0.36 -14.98
N GLU A 131 -6.61 1.53 -15.36
CA GLU A 131 -6.83 2.60 -14.39
C GLU A 131 -8.01 2.19 -13.51
N PHE A 132 -7.77 2.14 -12.20
CA PHE A 132 -8.82 1.83 -11.24
C PHE A 132 -9.75 3.03 -11.14
N THR A 133 -11.03 2.81 -11.44
CA THR A 133 -12.14 3.74 -11.23
C THR A 133 -12.92 3.29 -10.01
N TYR A 134 -13.70 4.17 -9.38
CA TYR A 134 -14.54 3.74 -8.24
C TYR A 134 -15.56 2.65 -8.64
N GLU A 135 -16.00 2.64 -9.90
CA GLU A 135 -16.93 1.66 -10.46
C GLU A 135 -16.29 0.27 -10.59
N ASN A 136 -15.10 0.16 -11.18
CA ASN A 136 -14.42 -1.12 -11.37
C ASN A 136 -13.68 -1.61 -10.11
N PHE A 137 -13.40 -0.74 -9.15
CA PHE A 137 -12.64 -1.09 -7.95
C PHE A 137 -13.51 -1.77 -6.88
N THR A 138 -14.78 -1.38 -6.77
CA THR A 138 -15.69 -1.97 -5.77
C THR A 138 -16.06 -3.42 -6.05
N SER A 139 -15.96 -3.88 -7.30
CA SER A 139 -16.06 -5.31 -7.63
C SER A 139 -14.82 -6.08 -7.19
N VAL A 140 -13.62 -5.48 -7.30
CA VAL A 140 -12.34 -6.11 -6.93
C VAL A 140 -12.18 -6.28 -5.41
N LEU A 141 -12.81 -5.43 -4.60
CA LEU A 141 -12.73 -5.52 -3.14
C LEU A 141 -13.62 -6.61 -2.51
N LYS A 142 -14.54 -7.21 -3.29
CA LYS A 142 -15.54 -8.17 -2.77
C LYS A 142 -15.19 -9.64 -3.01
N ASP A 143 -14.12 -9.90 -3.75
CA ASP A 143 -13.58 -11.22 -4.06
C ASP A 143 -12.40 -11.58 -3.11
#